data_AF-A0A1H3Y7A1-F1
#
_entry.id   AF-A0A1H3Y7A1-F1
#
_cell.length_a   1.000
_cell.length_b   1.000
_cell.length_c   1.000
_cell.angle_alpha   90.00
_cell.angle_beta   90.00
_cell.angle_gamma   90.00
#
_symmetry.space_group_name_H-M   'P 1'
#
loop_
_entity.id
_entity.type
_entity.pdbx_description
1 polymer ?
#
loop_
_entity_poly.entity_id
_entity_poly.type
_entity_poly.pdbx_seq_one_letter_code
_entity_poly.pdbx_strand_id
1 'polypeptide(L)'
;MHFLMIFCSLWGNDYARIYRDKQYRPLRLKYYYPAKVEPVLTDNEELFYRLDSGEILPADDMIHLKGLSTNGYKGKSPIAVHRDNLALSVSAQQYGEMFFNQGGNMSGVFKYLSTLKPEAYERLKKDLLA
;
A
#
# COMPACT_ATOMS: atom_id res chain seq x y z
N MET A 1 -0.16 5.23 -23.09
CA MET A 1 0.44 4.04 -22.46
C MET A 1 0.74 4.22 -20.97
N HIS A 2 1.24 5.37 -20.50
CA HIS A 2 1.57 5.56 -19.07
C HIS A 2 0.40 5.31 -18.10
N PHE A 3 -0.82 5.70 -18.45
CA PHE A 3 -2.01 5.48 -17.62
C PHE A 3 -2.19 3.99 -17.25
N LEU A 4 -2.07 3.10 -18.25
CA LEU A 4 -2.26 1.66 -18.01
C LEU A 4 -1.22 1.09 -17.05
N MET A 5 0.04 1.51 -17.22
CA MET A 5 1.14 1.07 -16.37
C MET A 5 0.97 1.54 -14.93
N ILE A 6 0.58 2.79 -14.71
CA ILE A 6 0.40 3.36 -13.36
C ILE A 6 -0.63 2.53 -12.57
N PHE A 7 -1.80 2.29 -13.16
CA PHE A 7 -2.85 1.54 -12.48
C PHE A 7 -2.50 0.07 -12.31
N CYS A 8 -1.87 -0.56 -13.31
CA CYS A 8 -1.38 -1.93 -13.13
C CYS A 8 -0.35 -2.02 -11.99
N SER A 9 0.56 -1.06 -11.85
CA SER A 9 1.56 -1.04 -10.78
C SER A 9 1.00 -0.74 -9.39
N LEU A 10 -0.07 0.05 -9.29
CA LEU A 10 -0.66 0.44 -7.99
C LEU A 10 -1.80 -0.51 -7.56
N TRP A 11 -2.66 -0.88 -8.50
CA TRP A 11 -3.89 -1.67 -8.28
C TRP A 11 -3.78 -3.13 -8.71
N GLY A 12 -2.70 -3.49 -9.41
CA GLY A 12 -2.54 -4.82 -10.02
C GLY A 12 -3.38 -5.03 -11.28
N ASN A 13 -4.23 -4.06 -11.63
CA ASN A 13 -5.17 -4.15 -12.73
C ASN A 13 -5.28 -2.79 -13.40
N ASP A 14 -5.42 -2.79 -14.72
CA ASP A 14 -5.87 -1.64 -15.46
C ASP A 14 -6.72 -2.03 -16.68
N TYR A 15 -7.61 -1.11 -17.08
CA TYR A 15 -8.66 -1.39 -18.06
C TYR A 15 -8.76 -0.29 -19.11
N ALA A 16 -8.87 -0.69 -20.37
CA ALA A 16 -9.25 0.20 -21.46
C ALA A 16 -10.31 -0.46 -22.33
N ARG A 17 -11.50 0.16 -22.39
CA ARG A 17 -12.56 -0.27 -23.30
C ARG A 17 -12.19 0.09 -24.73
N ILE A 18 -12.39 -0.85 -25.64
CA ILE A 18 -12.30 -0.65 -27.08
C ILE A 18 -13.70 -0.24 -27.57
N TYR A 19 -13.81 0.95 -28.16
CA TYR A 19 -15.00 1.34 -28.91
C TYR A 19 -14.79 0.99 -30.37
N ARG A 20 -15.74 0.26 -30.97
CA ARG A 20 -15.66 -0.21 -32.36
C ARG A 20 -16.77 0.42 -33.22
N ASP A 21 -16.53 0.52 -34.52
CA ASP A 21 -17.56 0.89 -35.49
C ASP A 21 -18.46 -0.29 -35.87
N LYS A 22 -19.43 -0.05 -36.78
CA LYS A 22 -20.35 -1.08 -37.28
C LYS A 22 -19.65 -2.20 -38.06
N GLN A 23 -18.41 -1.97 -38.49
CA GLN A 23 -17.55 -2.95 -39.18
C GLN A 23 -16.54 -3.59 -38.20
N TYR A 24 -16.75 -3.44 -36.89
CA TYR A 24 -15.93 -4.01 -35.82
C TYR A 24 -14.49 -3.48 -35.73
N ARG A 25 -14.19 -2.35 -36.41
CA ARG A 25 -12.86 -1.73 -36.40
C ARG A 25 -12.70 -0.86 -35.14
N PRO A 26 -11.57 -0.94 -34.43
CA PRO A 26 -11.30 -0.08 -33.27
C PRO A 26 -11.29 1.41 -33.67
N LEU A 27 -12.12 2.21 -33.01
CA LEU A 27 -12.21 3.67 -33.19
C LEU A 27 -11.41 4.43 -32.13
N ARG A 28 -11.55 4.02 -30.86
CA ARG A 28 -10.84 4.66 -29.74
C ARG A 28 -10.76 3.74 -28.54
N LEU A 29 -9.82 4.06 -27.65
CA LEU A 29 -9.73 3.49 -26.32
C LEU A 29 -10.30 4.48 -25.29
N LYS A 30 -11.02 3.96 -24.31
CA LYS A 30 -11.41 4.70 -23.11
C LYS A 30 -10.83 4.00 -21.90
N TYR A 31 -9.96 4.70 -21.17
CA TYR A 31 -9.43 4.20 -19.92
C TYR A 31 -10.49 4.22 -18.83
N TYR A 32 -10.43 3.21 -17.97
CA TYR A 32 -11.29 3.09 -16.81
C TYR A 32 -10.43 2.98 -15.56
N TYR A 33 -10.85 3.71 -14.52
CA TYR A 33 -10.25 3.55 -13.21
C TYR A 33 -10.50 2.12 -12.70
N PRO A 34 -9.49 1.42 -12.15
CA PRO A 34 -9.64 0.02 -11.77
C PRO A 34 -10.78 -0.28 -10.80
N ALA A 35 -11.09 0.64 -9.88
CA ALA A 35 -12.19 0.44 -8.95
C ALA A 35 -13.60 0.51 -9.58
N LYS A 36 -13.71 0.95 -10.85
CA LYS A 36 -14.97 1.03 -11.60
C LYS A 36 -15.24 -0.20 -12.46
N VAL A 37 -14.34 -1.19 -12.45
CA VAL A 37 -14.43 -2.39 -13.29
C VAL A 37 -14.21 -3.63 -12.43
N GLU A 38 -15.15 -4.56 -12.47
CA GLU A 38 -15.03 -5.86 -11.84
C GLU A 38 -14.94 -6.96 -12.91
N PRO A 39 -13.80 -7.66 -13.00
CA PRO A 39 -13.69 -8.87 -13.81
C PRO A 39 -14.52 -10.00 -13.20
N VAL A 40 -15.40 -10.59 -14.00
CA VAL A 40 -16.28 -11.68 -13.60
C VAL A 40 -15.98 -12.87 -14.51
N LEU A 41 -15.52 -13.97 -13.91
CA LEU A 41 -15.35 -15.25 -14.58
C LEU A 41 -16.65 -16.05 -14.38
N THR A 42 -17.25 -16.52 -15.47
CA THR A 42 -18.45 -17.38 -15.42
C THR A 42 -18.08 -18.83 -15.14
N ASP A 43 -19.09 -19.66 -14.85
CA ASP A 43 -18.91 -21.11 -14.67
C ASP A 43 -18.39 -21.81 -15.94
N ASN A 44 -18.55 -21.18 -17.11
CA ASN A 44 -18.04 -21.66 -18.40
C ASN A 44 -16.61 -21.15 -18.70
N GLU A 45 -15.92 -20.59 -17.71
CA GLU A 45 -14.58 -19.98 -17.85
C GLU A 45 -14.53 -18.77 -18.80
N GLU A 46 -15.67 -18.13 -19.05
CA GLU A 46 -15.74 -16.93 -19.88
C GLU A 46 -15.54 -15.68 -19.03
N LEU A 47 -14.66 -14.78 -19.48
CA LEU A 47 -14.33 -13.55 -18.77
C LEU A 47 -15.18 -12.38 -19.28
N PHE A 48 -15.87 -11.72 -18.36
CA PHE A 48 -16.59 -10.49 -18.60
C PHE A 48 -16.11 -9.37 -17.67
N TYR A 49 -16.42 -8.14 -18.05
CA TYR A 49 -16.09 -6.95 -17.27
C TYR A 49 -17.36 -6.19 -16.93
N ARG A 50 -17.70 -6.15 -15.64
CA ARG A 50 -18.83 -5.37 -15.13
C ARG A 50 -18.36 -3.97 -14.76
N LEU A 51 -18.94 -2.96 -15.38
CA LEU A 51 -18.72 -1.57 -15.01
C LEU A 51 -19.57 -1.17 -13.80
N ASP A 52 -19.15 -0.12 -13.09
CA ASP A 52 -19.92 0.52 -12.01
C ASP A 52 -21.35 0.94 -12.43
N SER A 53 -21.53 1.31 -13.71
CA SER A 53 -22.83 1.58 -14.33
C SER A 53 -23.76 0.35 -14.46
N GLY A 54 -23.26 -0.85 -14.22
CA GLY A 54 -23.97 -2.12 -14.43
C GLY A 54 -23.81 -2.71 -15.84
N GLU A 55 -23.23 -1.98 -16.79
CA GLU A 55 -22.90 -2.49 -18.12
C GLU A 55 -21.92 -3.68 -18.02
N ILE A 56 -22.23 -4.77 -18.73
CA ILE A 56 -21.36 -5.95 -18.82
C ILE A 56 -20.74 -5.96 -20.22
N LEU A 57 -19.41 -6.02 -20.27
CA LEU A 57 -18.64 -6.03 -21.50
C LEU A 57 -17.97 -7.39 -21.71
N PRO A 58 -17.97 -7.93 -22.95
CA PRO A 58 -17.20 -9.12 -23.27
C PRO A 58 -15.70 -8.81 -23.25
N ALA A 59 -14.87 -9.86 -23.12
CA ALA A 59 -13.41 -9.71 -23.10
C ALA A 59 -12.86 -9.03 -24.36
N ASP A 60 -13.47 -9.27 -25.53
CA ASP A 60 -13.00 -8.72 -26.82
C ASP A 60 -13.12 -7.20 -26.95
N ASP A 61 -13.91 -6.57 -26.07
CA ASP A 61 -14.11 -5.12 -26.00
C ASP A 61 -13.34 -4.46 -24.85
N MET A 62 -12.52 -5.22 -24.11
CA MET A 62 -11.74 -4.71 -22.99
C MET A 62 -10.29 -5.16 -23.05
N ILE A 63 -9.38 -4.19 -23.09
CA ILE A 63 -7.98 -4.42 -22.78
C ILE A 63 -7.85 -4.46 -21.26
N HIS A 64 -7.39 -5.59 -20.72
CA HIS A 64 -7.09 -5.75 -19.30
C HIS A 64 -5.61 -6.03 -19.10
N LEU A 65 -4.88 -5.03 -18.61
CA LEU A 65 -3.49 -5.20 -18.19
C LEU A 65 -3.48 -5.72 -16.76
N LYS A 66 -2.95 -6.93 -16.57
CA LYS A 66 -2.90 -7.63 -15.29
C LYS A 66 -1.47 -7.69 -14.77
N GLY A 67 -1.29 -7.31 -13.51
CA GLY A 67 -0.09 -7.60 -12.75
C GLY A 67 -0.11 -9.03 -12.18
N LEU A 68 0.69 -9.27 -11.15
CA LEU A 68 0.73 -10.54 -10.43
C LEU A 68 -0.66 -10.94 -9.94
N SER A 69 -1.08 -12.17 -10.21
CA SER A 69 -2.39 -12.71 -9.83
C SER A 69 -2.24 -14.12 -9.24
N THR A 70 -3.15 -14.50 -8.33
CA THR A 70 -3.27 -15.89 -7.83
C THR A 70 -4.44 -16.66 -8.42
N ASN A 71 -5.34 -16.00 -9.15
CA ASN A 71 -6.50 -16.62 -9.77
C ASN A 71 -6.46 -16.55 -11.32
N GLY A 72 -5.45 -15.89 -11.90
CA GLY A 72 -5.22 -15.80 -13.35
C GLY A 72 -6.05 -14.73 -14.08
N TYR A 73 -7.19 -14.31 -13.51
CA TYR A 73 -8.09 -13.35 -14.17
C TYR A 73 -8.16 -11.97 -13.49
N LYS A 74 -7.73 -11.82 -12.22
CA LYS A 74 -7.67 -10.54 -11.51
C LYS A 74 -6.32 -10.37 -10.81
N GLY A 75 -5.61 -9.29 -11.09
CA GLY A 75 -4.34 -8.98 -10.46
C GLY A 75 -4.51 -8.55 -8.99
N LYS A 76 -3.47 -8.77 -8.20
CA LYS A 76 -3.34 -8.28 -6.82
C LYS A 76 -2.71 -6.90 -6.82
N SER A 77 -3.26 -5.98 -6.05
CA SER A 77 -2.62 -4.68 -5.80
C SER A 77 -1.30 -4.89 -5.07
N PRO A 78 -0.16 -4.42 -5.62
CA PRO A 78 1.12 -4.50 -4.93
C PRO A 78 1.11 -3.76 -3.58
N ILE A 79 0.36 -2.65 -3.50
CA ILE A 79 0.16 -1.90 -2.25
C ILE A 79 -0.57 -2.77 -1.22
N ALA A 80 -1.62 -3.48 -1.64
CA ALA A 80 -2.35 -4.37 -0.74
C ALA A 80 -1.49 -5.56 -0.28
N VAL A 81 -0.66 -6.12 -1.18
CA VAL A 81 0.27 -7.22 -0.86
C VAL A 81 1.33 -6.77 0.15
N HIS A 82 1.82 -5.53 0.05
CA HIS A 82 2.86 -4.99 0.94
C HIS A 82 2.32 -4.14 2.10
N ARG A 83 1.02 -4.22 2.41
CA ARG A 83 0.38 -3.39 3.44
C ARG A 83 1.12 -3.43 4.78
N ASP A 84 1.49 -4.62 5.25
CA ASP A 84 2.12 -4.78 6.57
C ASP A 84 3.54 -4.24 6.60
N ASN A 85 4.30 -4.44 5.50
CA ASN A 85 5.64 -3.88 5.35
C ASN A 85 5.62 -2.34 5.32
N LEU A 86 4.62 -1.76 4.66
CA LEU A 86 4.42 -0.30 4.64
C LEU A 86 4.06 0.21 6.03
N ALA A 87 3.15 -0.47 6.73
CA ALA A 87 2.77 -0.11 8.10
C ALA A 87 3.97 -0.15 9.05
N LEU A 88 4.79 -1.22 8.97
CA LEU A 88 6.02 -1.34 9.75
C LEU A 88 7.01 -0.23 9.43
N SER A 89 7.19 0.10 8.15
CA SER A 89 8.11 1.17 7.71
C SER A 89 7.69 2.53 8.26
N VAL A 90 6.39 2.86 8.20
CA VAL A 90 5.85 4.10 8.77
C VAL A 90 6.05 4.15 10.28
N SER A 91 5.82 3.03 10.97
CA SER A 91 5.99 2.95 12.42
C SER A 91 7.46 3.13 12.84
N ALA A 92 8.39 2.54 12.09
CA ALA A 92 9.82 2.71 12.31
C ALA A 92 10.27 4.16 12.08
N GLN A 93 9.74 4.83 11.04
CA GLN A 93 10.02 6.24 10.78
C GLN A 93 9.52 7.13 11.92
N GLN A 94 8.30 6.90 12.42
CA GLN A 94 7.74 7.65 13.55
C GLN A 94 8.55 7.44 14.83
N TYR A 95 8.95 6.20 15.12
CA TYR A 95 9.84 5.92 16.25
C TYR A 95 11.17 6.66 16.12
N GLY A 96 11.80 6.60 14.95
CA GLY A 96 13.06 7.31 14.68
C GLY A 96 12.91 8.82 14.87
N GLU A 97 11.85 9.42 14.33
CA GLU A 97 11.54 10.84 14.51
C GLU A 97 11.40 11.20 16.00
N MET A 98 10.60 10.44 16.77
CA MET A 98 10.44 10.68 18.21
C MET A 98 11.76 10.55 18.96
N PHE A 99 12.56 9.53 18.65
CA PHE A 99 13.85 9.30 19.26
C PHE A 99 14.83 10.45 19.01
N PHE A 100 14.92 10.95 17.78
CA PHE A 100 15.81 12.06 17.44
C PHE A 100 15.30 13.41 17.97
N ASN A 101 13.98 13.65 17.98
CA ASN A 101 13.39 14.90 18.48
C ASN A 101 13.47 15.05 20.00
N GLN A 102 13.31 13.95 20.75
CA GLN A 102 13.36 14.00 22.22
C GLN A 102 14.78 13.96 22.78
N GLY A 103 15.77 13.77 21.90
CA GLY A 103 17.12 13.33 22.26
C GLY A 103 17.05 11.91 22.81
N GLY A 104 17.90 11.02 22.31
CA GLY A 104 18.06 9.66 22.84
C GLY A 104 18.63 9.65 24.26
N ASN A 105 17.95 10.31 25.20
CA ASN A 105 18.32 10.50 26.57
C ASN A 105 18.10 9.17 27.27
N MET A 106 19.15 8.35 27.31
CA MET A 106 19.21 7.17 28.13
C MET A 106 19.31 7.65 29.60
N SER A 107 18.17 7.76 30.27
CA SER A 107 18.13 8.08 31.69
C SER A 107 18.57 6.87 32.50
N GLY A 108 19.58 7.05 33.34
CA GLY A 108 20.02 6.04 34.30
C GLY A 108 19.34 6.24 35.65
N VAL A 109 18.96 5.15 36.31
CA VAL A 109 18.50 5.18 37.71
C VAL A 109 19.55 4.52 38.59
N PHE A 110 20.15 5.30 39.49
CA PHE A 110 21.07 4.76 40.48
C PHE A 110 20.27 4.27 41.69
N LYS A 111 20.36 2.97 42.01
CA LYS A 111 19.67 2.35 43.14
C LYS A 111 20.68 1.86 44.18
N TYR A 112 20.53 2.31 45.41
CA TYR A 112 21.38 1.94 46.55
C TYR A 112 20.50 1.31 47.66
N LEU A 113 21.02 0.29 48.37
CA LEU A 113 20.22 -0.55 49.27
C LEU A 113 19.77 0.12 50.58
N SER A 114 20.34 1.26 50.95
CA SER A 114 20.10 1.92 52.24
C SER A 114 19.96 3.43 52.09
N THR A 115 19.46 4.13 53.11
CA THR A 115 19.28 5.58 53.06
C THR A 115 20.64 6.28 53.01
N LEU A 116 20.90 7.02 51.94
CA LEU A 116 22.10 7.86 51.82
C LEU A 116 22.07 8.97 52.87
N LYS A 117 23.22 9.22 53.51
CA LYS A 117 23.40 10.43 54.32
C LYS A 117 23.37 11.67 53.42
N PRO A 118 22.92 12.84 53.91
CA PRO A 118 22.78 14.05 53.09
C PRO A 118 24.06 14.44 52.33
N GLU A 119 25.22 14.29 52.97
CA GLU A 119 26.53 14.59 52.37
C GLU A 119 26.89 13.66 51.20
N ALA A 120 26.54 12.37 51.32
CA ALA A 120 26.78 11.39 50.27
C ALA A 120 25.83 11.59 49.07
N TYR A 121 24.61 12.06 49.31
CA TYR A 121 23.65 12.42 48.27
C TYR A 121 24.13 13.64 47.46
N GLU A 122 24.55 14.71 48.14
CA GLU A 122 25.06 15.91 47.46
C GLU A 122 26.31 15.61 46.63
N ARG A 123 27.21 14.75 47.14
CA ARG A 123 28.39 14.31 46.38
C ARG A 123 28.00 13.51 45.14
N LEU A 124 27.09 12.53 45.29
CA LEU A 124 26.59 11.73 44.18
C LEU A 124 25.88 12.57 43.11
N LYS A 125 25.06 13.53 43.53
CA LYS A 125 24.38 14.46 42.63
C LYS A 125 25.39 15.32 41.86
N LYS A 126 26.46 15.76 42.52
CA LYS A 126 27.55 16.52 41.88
C LYS A 126 28.35 15.67 40.89
N ASP A 127 28.59 14.40 41.20
CA ASP A 127 29.31 13.46 40.33
C ASP A 127 28.45 13.03 39.11
N LEU A 128 27.11 13.04 39.21
CA LEU A 128 26.18 12.68 38.13
C LEU A 128 25.79 13.85 37.21
N LEU A 129 25.97 15.10 37.65
CA LEU A 129 25.62 16.32 36.91
C LEU A 129 26.83 17.02 36.28
N ALA A 130 28.05 16.50 36.52
CA ALA A 130 29.30 16.94 35.87
C ALA A 130 29.56 16.14 34.59
#